data_AF-A0A968T5A6-F1
#
_entry.id   AF-A0A968T5A6-F1
#
_cell.length_a   1.000
_cell.length_b   1.000
_cell.length_c   1.000
_cell.angle_alpha   90.00
_cell.angle_beta   90.00
_cell.angle_gamma   90.00
#
_symmetry.space_group_name_H-M   'P 1'
#
loop_
_entity.id
_entity.type
_entity.pdbx_description
1 polymer ?
#
loop_
_entity_poly.entity_id
_entity_poly.type
_entity_poly.pdbx_seq_one_letter_code
_entity_poly.pdbx_strand_id
1 'polypeptide(L)'
;TPVDVSSNILLLSGGVDVVGIDEAQFFDNGLTDVCTNLANQGIRVIVAGLDIDYLGKPFGPMPSLLAAAEYVTKVHAICTRCGNLAHHSHRILKGSNLVMLGAQNEYEPLCRQCFNKALKN
;
A
#
# COMPACT_ATOMS: atom_id res chain seq x y z
N THR A 1 -9.50 14.45 3.98
CA THR A 1 -9.34 15.32 2.81
C THR A 1 -8.26 14.73 1.93
N PRO A 2 -8.40 14.72 0.59
CA PRO A 2 -7.31 14.34 -0.30
C PRO A 2 -6.10 15.24 -0.06
N VAL A 3 -4.89 14.67 -0.08
CA VAL A 3 -3.64 15.39 0.12
C VAL A 3 -2.75 15.09 -1.08
N ASP A 4 -2.37 16.13 -1.83
CA ASP A 4 -1.62 15.97 -3.09
C ASP A 4 -0.12 15.71 -2.88
N VAL A 5 0.43 16.21 -1.77
CA VAL A 5 1.86 16.10 -1.43
C VAL A 5 1.99 15.73 0.05
N SER A 6 2.80 14.72 0.36
CA SER A 6 2.97 14.19 1.73
C SER A 6 3.29 15.26 2.76
N SER A 7 4.09 16.27 2.42
CA SER A 7 4.49 17.36 3.32
C SER A 7 3.32 18.18 3.85
N ASN A 8 2.20 18.26 3.13
CA ASN A 8 1.01 18.98 3.57
C ASN A 8 0.35 18.35 4.80
N ILE A 9 0.63 17.07 5.09
CA ILE A 9 0.11 16.39 6.29
C ILE A 9 0.56 17.12 7.56
N LEU A 10 1.79 17.64 7.59
CA LEU A 10 2.34 18.38 8.74
C LEU A 10 1.57 19.68 9.03
N LEU A 11 1.00 20.31 7.99
CA LEU A 11 0.20 21.52 8.14
C LEU A 11 -1.20 21.23 8.71
N LEU A 12 -1.67 19.99 8.54
CA LEU A 12 -3.01 19.54 8.95
C LEU A 12 -3.02 18.81 10.29
N SER A 13 -1.85 18.47 10.84
CA SER A 13 -1.70 17.66 12.07
C SER A 13 -1.63 18.49 13.36
N GLY A 14 -1.99 19.77 13.33
CA GLY A 14 -1.97 20.61 14.53
C GLY A 14 -2.95 20.13 15.61
N GLY A 15 -2.43 19.72 16.77
CA GLY A 15 -3.23 19.35 17.94
C GLY A 15 -3.95 17.99 17.84
N VAL A 16 -3.50 17.09 16.96
CA VAL A 16 -4.06 15.74 16.83
C VAL A 16 -3.20 14.70 17.54
N ASP A 17 -3.83 13.68 18.13
CA ASP A 17 -3.13 12.57 18.79
C ASP A 17 -2.80 11.44 17.81
N VAL A 18 -3.56 11.32 16.71
CA VAL A 18 -3.47 10.21 15.75
C VAL A 18 -3.63 10.71 14.32
N VAL A 19 -2.78 10.21 13.41
CA VAL A 19 -2.87 10.43 11.97
C VAL A 19 -3.03 9.10 11.25
N GLY A 20 -4.11 8.97 10.47
CA GLY A 20 -4.36 7.82 9.60
C GLY A 20 -4.08 8.18 8.13
N ILE A 21 -3.28 7.36 7.45
CA ILE A 21 -2.94 7.51 6.03
C ILE A 21 -3.35 6.23 5.32
N ASP A 22 -4.27 6.35 4.37
CA ASP A 22 -4.73 5.23 3.54
C ASP A 22 -4.18 5.36 2.12
N GLU A 23 -4.08 4.23 1.42
CA GLU A 23 -3.55 4.14 0.06
C GLU A 23 -2.14 4.76 -0.10
N ALA A 24 -1.29 4.58 0.93
CA ALA A 24 0.01 5.23 1.06
C ALA A 24 0.98 4.96 -0.12
N GLN A 25 0.79 3.86 -0.86
CA GLN A 25 1.59 3.56 -2.04
C GLN A 25 1.49 4.61 -3.17
N PHE A 26 0.45 5.45 -3.15
CA PHE A 26 0.28 6.53 -4.14
C PHE A 26 0.92 7.86 -3.73
N PHE A 27 1.44 7.97 -2.51
CA PHE A 27 2.15 9.17 -2.07
C PHE A 27 3.59 9.22 -2.61
N ASP A 28 4.19 10.40 -2.56
CA ASP A 28 5.60 10.58 -2.86
C ASP A 28 6.52 9.98 -1.77
N ASN A 29 7.79 9.79 -2.11
CA ASN A 29 8.78 9.16 -1.23
C ASN A 29 9.04 9.95 0.07
N GLY A 30 8.68 11.24 0.12
CA GLY A 30 8.80 12.06 1.33
C GLY A 30 7.84 11.65 2.44
N LEU A 31 6.85 10.80 2.16
CA LEU A 31 5.91 10.32 3.18
C LEU A 31 6.60 9.65 4.37
N THR A 32 7.72 8.94 4.13
CA THR A 32 8.48 8.27 5.20
C THR A 32 9.04 9.28 6.22
N ASP A 33 9.60 10.39 5.73
CA ASP A 33 10.14 11.45 6.58
C ASP A 33 9.03 12.17 7.35
N VAL A 34 7.89 12.40 6.69
CA VAL A 34 6.70 12.98 7.34
C VAL A 34 6.18 12.11 8.46
N CYS A 35 6.02 10.80 8.22
CA CYS A 35 5.58 9.85 9.26
C CYS A 35 6.57 9.81 10.43
N THR A 36 7.86 9.78 10.14
CA THR A 36 8.93 9.80 11.16
C THR A 36 8.89 11.10 11.97
N ASN A 37 8.67 12.25 11.32
CA ASN A 37 8.57 13.53 12.02
C ASN A 37 7.36 13.58 12.97
N LEU A 38 6.19 13.12 12.52
CA LEU A 38 4.98 13.05 13.35
C LEU A 38 5.17 12.09 14.54
N ALA A 39 5.73 10.90 14.31
CA ALA A 39 6.03 9.94 15.37
C ALA A 39 7.00 10.51 16.43
N ASN A 40 8.04 11.23 15.99
CA ASN A 40 8.97 11.93 16.89
C ASN A 40 8.30 13.03 17.74
N GLN A 41 7.18 13.59 17.29
CA GLN A 41 6.37 14.54 18.07
C GLN A 41 5.42 13.85 19.06
N GLY A 42 5.42 12.51 19.14
CA GLY A 42 4.54 11.72 19.98
C GLY A 42 3.18 11.42 19.36
N ILE A 43 2.97 11.78 18.09
CA ILE A 43 1.71 11.51 17.37
C ILE A 43 1.71 10.07 16.88
N ARG A 44 0.63 9.33 17.11
CA ARG A 44 0.49 7.97 16.58
C ARG A 44 0.17 8.00 15.09
N VAL A 45 1.03 7.45 14.26
CA VAL A 45 0.80 7.35 12.81
C VAL A 45 0.38 5.92 12.45
N ILE A 46 -0.73 5.79 11.71
CA ILE A 46 -1.23 4.51 11.19
C ILE A 46 -1.27 4.62 9.66
N VAL A 47 -0.50 3.77 9.00
CA VAL A 47 -0.37 3.76 7.54
C VAL A 47 -0.93 2.46 6.96
N ALA A 48 -1.80 2.58 5.97
CA ALA A 48 -2.35 1.48 5.19
C ALA A 48 -2.02 1.67 3.70
N GLY A 49 -1.73 0.57 3.02
CA GLY A 49 -1.40 0.59 1.60
C GLY A 49 -0.95 -0.76 1.06
N LEU A 50 -0.85 -0.85 -0.26
CA LEU A 50 -0.32 -2.01 -0.97
C LEU A 50 1.21 -1.96 -0.97
N ASP A 51 1.86 -2.94 -0.35
CA ASP A 51 3.34 -3.00 -0.33
C ASP A 51 3.96 -3.48 -1.65
N ILE A 52 3.18 -4.17 -2.49
CA ILE A 52 3.58 -4.60 -3.83
C ILE A 52 2.53 -4.24 -4.88
N ASP A 53 2.99 -3.93 -6.09
CA ASP A 53 2.16 -3.68 -7.26
C ASP A 53 1.64 -4.98 -7.90
N TYR A 54 0.85 -4.84 -8.97
CA TYR A 54 0.28 -5.97 -9.70
C TYR A 54 1.33 -6.82 -10.45
N LEU A 55 2.56 -6.32 -10.60
CA LEU A 55 3.71 -7.03 -11.16
C LEU A 55 4.53 -7.74 -10.07
N GLY A 56 4.14 -7.61 -8.80
CA GLY A 56 4.86 -8.16 -7.65
C GLY A 56 6.12 -7.39 -7.28
N LYS A 57 6.25 -6.13 -7.71
CA LYS A 57 7.35 -5.23 -7.36
C LYS A 57 6.96 -4.35 -6.17
N PRO A 58 7.93 -3.88 -5.36
CA PRO A 58 7.63 -2.95 -4.27
C PRO A 58 6.93 -1.68 -4.77
N PHE A 59 5.92 -1.20 -4.04
CA PHE A 59 5.06 -0.10 -4.50
C PHE A 59 5.28 1.19 -3.70
N GLY A 60 5.74 2.24 -4.38
CA GLY A 60 5.79 3.60 -3.83
C GLY A 60 6.68 3.69 -2.58
N PRO A 61 6.29 4.49 -1.57
CA PRO A 61 7.06 4.65 -0.33
C PRO A 61 6.94 3.46 0.63
N MET A 62 6.08 2.48 0.34
CA MET A 62 5.79 1.38 1.26
C MET A 62 7.02 0.60 1.76
N PRO A 63 8.05 0.31 0.94
CA PRO A 63 9.23 -0.41 1.42
C PRO A 63 9.98 0.35 2.52
N SER A 64 10.12 1.67 2.35
CA SER A 64 10.76 2.54 3.34
C SER A 64 9.90 2.68 4.59
N LEU A 65 8.58 2.80 4.44
CA LEU A 65 7.65 2.85 5.56
C LEU A 65 7.69 1.56 6.39
N LEU A 66 7.74 0.39 5.74
CA LEU A 66 7.86 -0.90 6.41
C LEU A 66 9.16 -1.04 7.19
N ALA A 67 10.26 -0.45 6.69
CA ALA A 67 11.55 -0.45 7.38
C ALA A 67 11.60 0.52 8.57
N ALA A 68 10.87 1.64 8.49
CA ALA A 68 10.84 2.67 9.53
C ALA A 68 9.83 2.37 10.66
N ALA A 69 8.76 1.62 10.37
CA ALA A 69 7.67 1.39 11.31
C ALA A 69 8.06 0.53 12.53
N GLU A 70 7.58 0.91 13.71
CA GLU A 70 7.72 0.11 14.94
C GLU A 70 6.86 -1.17 14.89
N TYR A 71 5.73 -1.13 14.20
CA TYR A 71 4.81 -2.26 14.06
C TYR A 71 4.36 -2.44 12.61
N VAL A 72 4.54 -3.65 12.09
CA VAL A 72 4.11 -4.03 10.74
C VAL A 72 3.11 -5.17 10.83
N THR A 73 1.91 -4.96 10.30
CA THR A 73 0.91 -6.03 10.11
C THR A 73 0.74 -6.30 8.63
N LYS A 74 1.16 -7.48 8.18
CA LYS A 74 0.97 -7.93 6.81
C LYS A 74 -0.36 -8.68 6.70
N VAL A 75 -1.32 -8.08 6.00
CA VAL A 75 -2.64 -8.69 5.78
C VAL A 75 -2.65 -9.59 4.55
N HIS A 76 -3.47 -10.63 4.58
CA HIS A 76 -3.63 -11.60 3.51
C HIS A 76 -5.09 -11.72 3.11
N ALA A 77 -5.34 -11.78 1.80
CA ALA A 77 -6.62 -12.19 1.25
C ALA A 77 -6.65 -13.72 1.06
N ILE A 78 -7.77 -14.25 0.55
CA ILE A 78 -7.88 -15.66 0.15
C ILE A 78 -7.67 -15.77 -1.36
N CYS A 79 -6.81 -16.70 -1.77
CA CYS A 79 -6.52 -16.95 -3.18
C CYS A 79 -7.77 -17.49 -3.89
N THR A 80 -8.26 -16.77 -4.90
CA THR A 80 -9.45 -17.14 -5.68
C THR A 80 -9.29 -18.44 -6.47
N ARG A 81 -8.05 -18.87 -6.73
CA ARG A 81 -7.76 -20.07 -7.54
C ARG A 81 -7.54 -21.34 -6.72
N CYS A 82 -7.13 -21.24 -5.45
CA CYS A 82 -6.78 -22.43 -4.65
C CYS A 82 -7.14 -22.37 -3.16
N GLY A 83 -7.68 -21.26 -2.66
CA GLY A 83 -8.08 -21.12 -1.25
C GLY A 83 -6.94 -20.83 -0.25
N ASN A 84 -5.66 -20.92 -0.66
CA ASN A 84 -4.53 -20.55 0.19
C ASN A 84 -4.47 -19.04 0.46
N LEU A 85 -3.64 -18.62 1.42
CA LEU A 85 -3.36 -17.19 1.64
C LEU A 85 -2.80 -16.52 0.38
N ALA A 86 -3.40 -15.40 0.01
CA ALA A 86 -3.01 -14.58 -1.13
C ALA A 86 -2.09 -13.43 -0.72
N HIS A 87 -1.14 -13.15 -1.59
CA HIS A 87 -0.14 -12.09 -1.39
C HIS A 87 -0.08 -11.11 -2.55
N HIS A 88 -0.61 -11.48 -3.73
CA HIS A 88 -0.50 -10.69 -4.95
C HIS A 88 -1.88 -10.26 -5.43
N SER A 89 -1.98 -9.03 -5.93
CA SER A 89 -3.14 -8.54 -6.68
C SER A 89 -2.88 -8.75 -8.17
N HIS A 90 -3.36 -9.85 -8.73
CA HIS A 90 -3.18 -10.17 -10.15
C HIS A 90 -4.21 -9.43 -11.00
N ARG A 91 -3.76 -8.69 -12.02
CA ARG A 91 -4.65 -7.99 -12.92
C ARG A 91 -5.23 -8.92 -13.99
N ILE A 92 -6.55 -8.95 -14.13
CA ILE A 92 -7.30 -9.84 -15.04
C ILE A 92 -7.47 -9.21 -16.43
N LEU A 93 -7.66 -7.88 -16.51
CA LEU A 93 -7.87 -7.19 -17.79
C LEU A 93 -6.55 -6.75 -18.44
N LYS A 94 -6.49 -6.89 -19.77
CA LYS A 94 -5.40 -6.36 -20.61
C LYS A 94 -5.50 -4.84 -20.66
N GLY A 95 -4.72 -4.16 -19.82
CA GLY A 95 -4.50 -2.71 -19.87
C GLY A 95 -3.12 -2.38 -19.32
N SER A 96 -2.45 -1.37 -19.87
CA SER A 96 -1.08 -0.99 -19.50
C SER A 96 -1.01 0.10 -18.43
N ASN A 97 -2.14 0.66 -17.98
CA ASN A 97 -2.14 1.73 -16.99
C ASN A 97 -1.73 1.19 -15.62
N LEU A 98 -0.67 1.75 -15.04
CA LEU A 98 -0.11 1.32 -13.74
C LEU A 98 -1.13 1.43 -12.59
N VAL A 99 -2.08 2.36 -12.70
CA VAL A 99 -3.10 2.65 -11.69
C VAL A 99 -4.48 2.62 -12.32
N MET A 100 -5.34 1.74 -11.82
CA MET A 100 -6.78 1.79 -12.08
C MET A 100 -7.49 1.82 -10.74
N LEU A 101 -7.95 3.01 -10.34
CA LEU A 101 -8.72 3.21 -9.13
C LEU A 101 -10.15 2.66 -9.36
N GLY A 102 -10.59 1.76 -8.48
CA GLY A 102 -12.02 1.48 -8.32
C GLY A 102 -12.63 0.29 -9.05
N ALA A 103 -11.86 -0.72 -9.49
CA ALA A 103 -12.47 -1.88 -10.14
C ALA A 103 -12.17 -3.20 -9.41
N GLN A 104 -13.10 -3.63 -8.55
CA GLN A 104 -13.13 -5.00 -8.00
C GLN A 104 -13.13 -6.07 -9.10
N ASN A 105 -13.54 -5.72 -10.33
CA ASN A 105 -13.60 -6.62 -11.47
C ASN A 105 -12.27 -6.70 -12.26
N GLU A 106 -11.23 -5.99 -11.85
CA GLU A 106 -9.95 -5.93 -12.57
C GLU A 106 -8.83 -6.69 -11.92
N TYR A 107 -8.95 -7.04 -10.64
CA TYR A 107 -7.91 -7.71 -9.87
C TYR A 107 -8.45 -8.93 -9.14
N GLU A 108 -7.68 -10.01 -9.14
CA GLU A 108 -7.92 -11.18 -8.30
C GLU A 108 -6.76 -11.37 -7.30
N PRO A 109 -7.06 -11.64 -6.02
CA PRO A 109 -6.02 -11.98 -5.05
C PRO A 109 -5.49 -13.40 -5.31
N LEU A 110 -4.18 -13.53 -5.53
CA LEU A 110 -3.52 -14.81 -5.78
C LEU A 110 -2.43 -15.11 -4.75
N CYS A 111 -2.29 -16.39 -4.41
CA CYS A 111 -1.09 -16.89 -3.75
C CYS A 111 0.08 -16.87 -4.74
N ARG A 112 1.32 -16.90 -4.22
CA ARG A 112 2.55 -16.84 -5.03
C ARG A 112 2.59 -17.88 -6.16
N GLN A 113 2.13 -19.11 -5.89
CA GLN A 113 2.12 -20.17 -6.90
C GLN A 113 1.13 -19.89 -8.02
N CYS A 114 -0.09 -19.48 -7.69
CA CYS A 114 -1.12 -19.14 -8.67
C CYS A 114 -0.74 -17.90 -9.49
N PHE A 115 -0.13 -16.89 -8.84
CA PHE A 115 0.39 -15.69 -9.50
C PHE A 115 1.47 -16.02 -10.54
N ASN A 116 2.49 -16.78 -10.17
CA ASN A 116 3.56 -17.18 -11.10
C ASN A 116 3.06 -18.06 -12.25
N LYS A 117 2.00 -18.85 -12.05
CA LYS A 117 1.34 -19.60 -13.12
C LYS A 117 0.58 -18.66 -14.06
N ALA A 118 -0.10 -17.66 -13.51
CA ALA A 118 -0.86 -16.67 -14.30
C ALA A 118 0.06 -15.84 -15.21
N LEU A 119 1.27 -15.47 -14.76
CA LEU A 119 2.23 -14.69 -15.55
C LEU A 119 2.93 -15.47 -16.67
N LYS A 120 2.90 -16.80 -16.65
CA LYS A 120 3.53 -17.65 -17.68
C LYS A 120 2.62 -17.94 -18.88
N ASN A 121 1.33 -17.61 -18.76
CA ASN A 121 0.30 -17.82 -19.76
C ASN A 121 -0.06 -16.49 -20.44
#